data_AF-A0A9N9EJF6-F1
#
_entry.id   AF-A0A9N9EJF6-F1
#
_cell.length_a   1.000
_cell.length_b   1.000
_cell.length_c   1.000
_cell.angle_alpha   90.00
_cell.angle_beta   90.00
_cell.angle_gamma   90.00
#
_symmetry.space_group_name_H-M   'P 1'
#
loop_
_entity.id
_entity.type
_entity.pdbx_description
1 polymer ?
#
loop_
_entity_poly.entity_id
_entity_poly.type
_entity_poly.pdbx_seq_one_letter_code
_entity_poly.pdbx_strand_id
1 'polypeptide(L)'
;PNIDKIYHQIIDTFTNLSPQEVDVLEGATHDSDILVDDTVDLGTNNSRSIETDDSTYQEIVNLNTLKEVKCRKPLHPTDKGVNTIIYIATDAESPRTNPLLFKFFNTFPCVFVLDDFDQELPEIKSARNAEDKTPLVSYLIPMLDATISANGFRFYGTPKSTFSKYIDKTLHPLYSGKELLIEVMNTSTNIKME
;
A
#
# COMPACT_ATOMS: atom_id res chain seq x y z
N PRO A 1 -7.55 2.00 -12.42
CA PRO A 1 -6.61 1.41 -11.44
C PRO A 1 -6.71 -0.11 -11.44
N ASN A 2 -5.63 -0.83 -11.77
CA ASN A 2 -5.68 -2.29 -11.82
C ASN A 2 -5.45 -2.88 -10.41
N ILE A 3 -6.49 -2.76 -9.56
CA ILE A 3 -6.52 -3.28 -8.19
C ILE A 3 -6.42 -4.81 -8.19
N ASP A 4 -7.00 -5.46 -9.19
CA ASP A 4 -6.90 -6.91 -9.40
C ASP A 4 -5.44 -7.37 -9.55
N LYS A 5 -4.64 -6.67 -10.35
CA LYS A 5 -3.20 -6.95 -10.47
C LYS A 5 -2.46 -6.81 -9.13
N ILE A 6 -2.80 -5.81 -8.31
CA ILE A 6 -2.18 -5.64 -6.98
C ILE A 6 -2.55 -6.79 -6.07
N TYR A 7 -3.83 -7.20 -6.09
CA TYR A 7 -4.31 -8.33 -5.33
C TYR A 7 -3.54 -9.61 -5.70
N HIS A 8 -3.44 -9.96 -6.98
CA HIS A 8 -2.69 -11.14 -7.44
C HIS A 8 -1.22 -11.08 -7.08
N GLN A 9 -0.58 -9.91 -7.20
CA GLN A 9 0.80 -9.72 -6.76
C GLN A 9 0.99 -10.07 -5.28
N ILE A 10 0.03 -9.72 -4.41
CA ILE A 10 0.09 -10.03 -2.98
C ILE A 10 -0.15 -11.53 -2.75
N ILE A 11 -1.13 -12.12 -3.43
CA ILE A 11 -1.42 -13.57 -3.37
C ILE A 11 -0.17 -14.38 -3.73
N ASP A 12 0.43 -14.08 -4.88
CA ASP A 12 1.61 -14.78 -5.40
C ASP A 12 2.85 -14.57 -4.51
N THR A 13 2.96 -13.40 -3.87
CA THR A 13 4.12 -13.08 -3.01
C THR A 13 4.04 -13.78 -1.66
N PHE A 14 2.84 -13.84 -1.06
CA PHE A 14 2.72 -14.19 0.35
C PHE A 14 2.03 -15.52 0.61
N THR A 15 1.15 -16.01 -0.27
CA THR A 15 0.28 -17.16 0.02
C THR A 15 0.65 -18.38 -0.82
N ASN A 16 0.10 -19.54 -0.45
CA ASN A 16 0.17 -20.78 -1.25
C ASN A 16 -1.21 -21.19 -1.79
N LEU A 17 -2.12 -20.23 -1.98
CA LEU A 17 -3.47 -20.49 -2.48
C LEU A 17 -3.41 -20.99 -3.93
N SER A 18 -4.21 -22.01 -4.23
CA SER A 18 -4.39 -22.48 -5.61
C SER A 18 -5.25 -21.50 -6.43
N PRO A 19 -5.12 -21.47 -7.77
CA PRO A 19 -5.96 -20.62 -8.61
C PRO A 19 -7.47 -20.83 -8.38
N GLN A 20 -7.90 -22.06 -8.09
CA GLN A 20 -9.30 -22.37 -7.80
C GLN A 20 -9.77 -21.78 -6.47
N GLU A 21 -8.91 -21.76 -5.45
CA GLU A 21 -9.22 -21.10 -4.17
C GLU A 21 -9.30 -19.59 -4.34
N VAL A 22 -8.40 -19.01 -5.13
CA VAL A 22 -8.37 -17.58 -5.47
C VAL A 22 -9.66 -17.17 -6.18
N ASP A 23 -10.08 -17.90 -7.22
CA ASP A 23 -11.32 -17.65 -7.98
C ASP A 23 -12.57 -17.57 -7.08
N VAL A 24 -12.66 -18.46 -6.09
CA VAL A 24 -13.76 -18.48 -5.11
C VAL A 24 -13.73 -17.24 -4.22
N LEU A 25 -12.54 -16.77 -3.84
CA LEU A 25 -12.36 -15.62 -2.94
C LEU A 25 -12.66 -14.27 -3.62
N GLU A 26 -12.37 -14.10 -4.91
CA GLU A 26 -12.84 -12.91 -5.65
C GLU A 26 -14.32 -12.94 -6.00
N GLY A 27 -15.02 -14.05 -5.80
CA GLY A 27 -16.39 -14.19 -6.31
C GLY A 27 -16.49 -14.20 -7.84
N ALA A 28 -15.44 -14.69 -8.53
CA ALA A 28 -15.38 -14.84 -10.00
C ALA A 28 -15.59 -13.54 -10.80
N THR A 29 -15.20 -12.37 -10.26
CA THR A 29 -15.35 -11.06 -10.93
C THR A 29 -14.12 -10.58 -11.70
N HIS A 30 -13.09 -11.43 -11.88
CA HIS A 30 -11.81 -11.06 -12.51
C HIS A 30 -11.93 -10.26 -13.82
N ASP A 31 -12.91 -10.60 -14.66
CA ASP A 31 -13.09 -9.95 -15.97
C ASP A 31 -13.69 -8.52 -15.86
N SER A 32 -14.28 -8.17 -14.72
CA SER A 32 -15.00 -6.90 -14.53
C SER A 32 -14.12 -5.78 -13.94
N ASP A 33 -12.97 -6.13 -13.36
CA ASP A 33 -12.08 -5.17 -12.68
C ASP A 33 -11.08 -4.50 -13.64
N ILE A 34 -11.10 -4.89 -14.91
CA ILE A 34 -10.27 -4.37 -16.00
C ILE A 34 -10.88 -3.05 -16.53
N LEU A 35 -10.76 -1.97 -15.76
CA LEU A 35 -10.93 -0.61 -16.30
C LEU A 35 -9.62 -0.17 -16.96
N VAL A 36 -9.41 -0.68 -18.17
CA VAL A 36 -8.24 -0.37 -18.99
C VAL A 36 -8.61 0.68 -20.03
N ASP A 37 -8.14 1.91 -19.80
CA ASP A 37 -7.89 2.85 -20.89
C ASP A 37 -6.41 2.72 -21.29
N ASP A 38 -6.16 1.82 -22.24
CA ASP A 38 -4.84 1.55 -22.82
C ASP A 38 -4.48 2.51 -23.96
N THR A 39 -5.27 3.54 -24.23
CA THR A 39 -5.06 4.38 -25.45
C THR A 39 -3.94 5.42 -25.33
N VAL A 40 -3.21 5.46 -24.21
CA VAL A 40 -2.10 6.40 -24.00
C VAL A 40 -0.80 5.65 -23.74
N ASP A 41 -0.06 5.40 -24.83
CA ASP A 41 1.35 4.99 -24.80
C ASP A 41 2.22 6.16 -24.36
N LEU A 42 2.81 6.06 -23.17
CA LEU A 42 3.84 6.95 -22.69
C LEU A 42 4.93 6.15 -21.96
N GLY A 43 5.70 5.40 -22.75
CA GLY A 43 7.09 5.06 -22.44
C GLY A 43 7.29 3.86 -21.52
N THR A 44 8.12 2.94 -21.99
CA THR A 44 8.61 1.76 -21.28
C THR A 44 9.37 2.14 -20.01
N ASN A 45 8.78 1.93 -18.84
CA ASN A 45 9.55 1.89 -17.59
C ASN A 45 10.17 0.50 -17.45
N ASN A 46 11.50 0.45 -17.43
CA ASN A 46 12.26 -0.74 -17.06
C ASN A 46 11.80 -1.22 -15.69
N SER A 47 11.04 -2.32 -15.66
CA SER A 47 10.81 -3.13 -14.48
C SER A 47 12.14 -3.72 -14.04
N ARG A 48 12.95 -2.96 -13.29
CA ARG A 48 14.03 -3.57 -12.51
C ARG A 48 13.37 -4.32 -11.38
N SER A 49 13.34 -5.63 -11.50
CA SER A 49 13.15 -6.56 -10.38
C SER A 49 14.25 -6.25 -9.36
N ILE A 50 13.89 -5.55 -8.29
CA ILE A 50 14.75 -5.48 -7.12
C ILE A 50 14.62 -6.84 -6.44
N GLU A 51 15.59 -7.72 -6.66
CA GLU A 51 15.81 -8.90 -5.83
C GLU A 51 16.10 -8.40 -4.42
N THR A 52 15.09 -8.38 -3.56
CA THR A 52 15.29 -8.16 -2.13
C THR A 52 15.73 -9.48 -1.53
N ASP A 53 16.96 -9.52 -1.00
CA ASP A 53 17.43 -10.57 -0.11
C ASP A 53 16.44 -10.72 1.06
N ASP A 54 15.66 -11.80 1.01
CA ASP A 54 14.55 -12.13 1.91
C ASP A 54 15.04 -12.48 3.34
N SER A 55 16.34 -12.73 3.50
CA SER A 55 16.91 -13.31 4.72
C SER A 55 17.16 -12.31 5.85
N THR A 56 17.36 -11.02 5.55
CA THR A 56 17.78 -10.01 6.53
C THR A 56 16.63 -9.29 7.24
N TYR A 57 15.38 -9.45 6.79
CA TYR A 57 14.23 -8.70 7.32
C TYR A 57 13.25 -9.53 8.16
N GLN A 58 13.38 -10.85 8.15
CA GLN A 58 12.65 -11.74 9.07
C GLN A 58 12.97 -11.44 10.55
N GLU A 59 14.04 -10.70 10.83
CA GLU A 59 14.50 -10.36 12.18
C GLU A 59 13.82 -9.11 12.79
N ILE A 60 13.17 -8.25 11.98
CA ILE A 60 12.65 -6.94 12.45
C ILE A 60 11.17 -6.98 12.88
N VAL A 61 10.39 -7.98 12.44
CA VAL A 61 9.03 -8.16 12.97
C VAL A 61 9.13 -8.82 14.34
N ASN A 62 9.22 -8.01 15.39
CA ASN A 62 9.15 -8.50 16.76
C ASN A 62 7.85 -9.31 16.92
N LEU A 63 8.00 -10.64 17.01
CA LEU A 63 6.89 -11.59 17.13
C LEU A 63 6.00 -11.29 18.35
N ASN A 64 6.47 -10.50 19.32
CA ASN A 64 5.64 -10.06 20.43
C ASN A 64 4.65 -8.95 20.04
N THR A 65 4.97 -8.11 19.05
CA THR A 65 4.04 -7.09 18.52
C THR A 65 2.89 -7.75 17.76
N LEU A 66 3.13 -8.86 17.06
CA LEU A 66 2.09 -9.64 16.38
C LEU A 66 1.12 -10.34 17.35
N LYS A 67 1.52 -10.61 18.60
CA LYS A 67 0.63 -11.20 19.61
C LYS A 67 -0.49 -10.25 20.06
N GLU A 68 -0.35 -8.96 19.80
CA GLU A 68 -1.34 -7.94 20.17
C GLU A 68 -2.25 -7.52 19.02
N VAL A 69 -1.92 -7.85 17.78
CA VAL A 69 -2.73 -7.47 16.61
C VAL A 69 -4.01 -8.30 16.58
N LYS A 70 -5.15 -7.66 16.87
CA LYS A 70 -6.47 -8.28 16.79
C LYS A 70 -7.03 -8.14 15.36
N CYS A 71 -6.95 -9.24 14.60
CA CYS A 71 -7.52 -9.31 13.26
C CYS A 71 -9.06 -9.38 13.29
N ARG A 72 -9.70 -9.01 12.18
CA ARG A 72 -11.17 -8.98 12.06
C ARG A 72 -11.78 -10.36 11.85
N LYS A 73 -11.04 -11.27 11.23
CA LYS A 73 -11.42 -12.68 11.04
C LYS A 73 -10.44 -13.60 11.79
N PRO A 74 -10.83 -14.84 12.09
CA PRO A 74 -9.90 -15.84 12.61
C PRO A 74 -8.70 -16.02 11.69
N LEU A 75 -7.52 -16.21 12.29
CA LEU A 75 -6.30 -16.50 11.54
C LEU A 75 -6.42 -17.84 10.83
N HIS A 76 -5.85 -17.91 9.63
CA HIS A 76 -5.74 -19.13 8.86
C HIS A 76 -4.75 -20.09 9.54
N PRO A 77 -5.11 -21.37 9.75
CA PRO A 77 -4.38 -22.27 10.64
C PRO A 77 -3.06 -22.80 10.05
N THR A 78 -2.97 -22.92 8.72
CA THR A 78 -1.87 -23.63 8.04
C THR A 78 -1.05 -22.69 7.17
N ASP A 79 -1.71 -21.95 6.29
CA ASP A 79 -1.05 -20.91 5.48
C ASP A 79 -0.82 -19.63 6.30
N LYS A 80 0.44 -19.38 6.68
CA LYS A 80 0.85 -18.15 7.37
C LYS A 80 0.82 -16.92 6.46
N GLY A 81 0.94 -17.13 5.16
CA GLY A 81 0.85 -16.11 4.13
C GLY A 81 -0.50 -15.41 4.09
N VAL A 82 -1.57 -16.19 4.24
CA VAL A 82 -2.94 -15.67 4.38
C VAL A 82 -3.07 -14.78 5.61
N ASN A 83 -2.26 -14.97 6.66
CA ASN A 83 -2.26 -14.12 7.86
C ASN A 83 -1.45 -12.83 7.70
N THR A 84 -1.03 -12.46 6.49
CA THR A 84 -0.32 -11.20 6.23
C THR A 84 -1.17 -10.02 6.67
N ILE A 85 -0.56 -9.09 7.42
CA ILE A 85 -1.21 -7.84 7.82
C ILE A 85 -1.15 -6.87 6.66
N ILE A 86 -2.31 -6.38 6.23
CA ILE A 86 -2.43 -5.46 5.11
C ILE A 86 -3.08 -4.17 5.60
N TYR A 87 -2.49 -3.03 5.28
CA TYR A 87 -3.14 -1.73 5.40
C TYR A 87 -3.52 -1.24 3.99
N ILE A 88 -4.77 -0.80 3.80
CA ILE A 88 -5.25 -0.24 2.54
C ILE A 88 -5.58 1.24 2.75
N ALA A 89 -4.73 2.12 2.23
CA ALA A 89 -5.05 3.54 2.04
C ALA A 89 -5.95 3.68 0.80
N THR A 90 -7.17 4.19 0.98
CA THR A 90 -8.15 4.34 -0.10
C THR A 90 -9.05 5.55 0.11
N ASP A 91 -9.47 6.15 -0.99
CA ASP A 91 -10.47 7.21 -1.08
C ASP A 91 -11.91 6.67 -1.21
N ALA A 92 -12.09 5.34 -1.20
CA ALA A 92 -13.41 4.73 -1.23
C ALA A 92 -14.21 5.10 0.03
N GLU A 93 -15.40 5.66 -0.15
CA GLU A 93 -16.29 6.05 0.96
C GLU A 93 -16.70 4.87 1.86
N SER A 94 -16.83 3.68 1.29
CA SER A 94 -17.14 2.45 2.03
C SER A 94 -16.21 1.32 1.60
N PRO A 95 -14.97 1.27 2.12
CA PRO A 95 -13.94 0.36 1.62
C PRO A 95 -14.35 -1.11 1.69
N ARG A 96 -15.00 -1.53 2.79
CA ARG A 96 -15.33 -2.94 3.06
C ARG A 96 -16.44 -3.50 2.18
N THR A 97 -17.28 -2.63 1.61
CA THR A 97 -18.33 -3.00 0.66
C THR A 97 -17.98 -2.60 -0.77
N ASN A 98 -16.79 -2.05 -1.00
CA ASN A 98 -16.34 -1.66 -2.32
C ASN A 98 -16.07 -2.91 -3.18
N PRO A 99 -16.71 -3.06 -4.35
CA PRO A 99 -16.54 -4.23 -5.22
C PRO A 99 -15.11 -4.49 -5.70
N LEU A 100 -14.22 -3.49 -5.70
CA LEU A 100 -12.83 -3.69 -6.08
C LEU A 100 -11.96 -4.16 -4.90
N LEU A 101 -12.38 -3.86 -3.65
CA LEU A 101 -11.57 -4.09 -2.45
C LEU A 101 -12.03 -5.31 -1.63
N PHE A 102 -13.27 -5.78 -1.81
CA PHE A 102 -13.82 -6.87 -1.00
C PHE A 102 -12.98 -8.15 -1.06
N LYS A 103 -12.33 -8.43 -2.21
CA LYS A 103 -11.42 -9.57 -2.38
C LYS A 103 -10.31 -9.61 -1.32
N PHE A 104 -9.72 -8.47 -0.98
CA PHE A 104 -8.70 -8.40 0.08
C PHE A 104 -9.28 -8.79 1.44
N PHE A 105 -10.43 -8.23 1.80
CA PHE A 105 -11.09 -8.51 3.07
C PHE A 105 -11.60 -9.95 3.16
N ASN A 106 -11.92 -10.58 2.02
CA ASN A 106 -12.30 -11.97 1.93
C ASN A 106 -11.13 -12.91 2.17
N THR A 107 -10.01 -12.66 1.49
CA THR A 107 -8.84 -13.52 1.50
C THR A 107 -8.03 -13.39 2.79
N PHE A 108 -7.71 -12.17 3.23
CA PHE A 108 -6.83 -11.95 4.36
C PHE A 108 -7.64 -11.60 5.63
N PRO A 109 -7.37 -12.23 6.79
CA PRO A 109 -8.10 -11.96 8.02
C PRO A 109 -7.70 -10.64 8.68
N CYS A 110 -6.49 -10.13 8.35
CA CYS A 110 -5.82 -9.00 8.98
C CYS A 110 -5.69 -7.80 8.03
N VAL A 111 -6.80 -7.40 7.39
CA VAL A 111 -6.83 -6.21 6.53
C VAL A 111 -7.44 -5.02 7.28
N PHE A 112 -6.64 -3.97 7.38
CA PHE A 112 -6.97 -2.72 8.01
C PHE A 112 -7.16 -1.60 6.99
N VAL A 113 -8.13 -0.74 7.23
CA VAL A 113 -8.36 0.55 6.58
C VAL A 113 -8.42 1.63 7.65
N LEU A 114 -8.32 2.90 7.26
CA LEU A 114 -8.32 4.00 8.23
C LEU A 114 -9.56 4.00 9.15
N ASP A 115 -10.72 3.59 8.64
CA ASP A 115 -11.98 3.46 9.41
C ASP A 115 -11.86 2.51 10.62
N ASP A 116 -10.90 1.58 10.61
CA ASP A 116 -10.67 0.66 11.73
C ASP A 116 -10.07 1.37 12.95
N PHE A 117 -9.59 2.60 12.77
CA PHE A 117 -8.95 3.43 13.78
C PHE A 117 -9.74 4.72 14.06
N ASP A 118 -11.05 4.71 13.82
CA ASP A 118 -11.90 5.90 13.95
C ASP A 118 -11.84 6.54 15.35
N GLN A 119 -11.67 5.72 16.39
CA GLN A 119 -11.61 6.17 17.79
C GLN A 119 -10.30 6.93 18.09
N GLU A 120 -9.26 6.70 17.29
CA GLU A 120 -7.93 7.31 17.41
C GLU A 120 -7.80 8.58 16.57
N LEU A 121 -8.81 8.94 15.76
CA LEU A 121 -8.78 10.10 14.86
C LEU A 121 -9.50 11.39 15.33
N PRO A 122 -10.04 11.55 16.56
CA PRO A 122 -10.85 12.72 16.88
C PRO A 122 -10.05 14.03 16.80
N GLU A 123 -8.78 14.02 17.19
CA GLU A 123 -7.91 15.21 17.12
C GLU A 123 -7.64 15.63 15.67
N ILE A 124 -7.33 14.67 14.80
CA ILE A 124 -7.08 14.93 13.37
C ILE A 124 -8.37 15.42 12.68
N LYS A 125 -9.52 14.83 13.01
CA LYS A 125 -10.82 15.23 12.44
C LYS A 125 -11.29 16.60 12.91
N SER A 126 -10.93 16.99 14.14
CA SER A 126 -11.25 18.30 14.70
C SER A 126 -10.22 19.38 14.40
N ALA A 127 -9.04 19.03 13.88
CA ALA A 127 -7.98 19.98 13.54
C ALA A 127 -8.47 21.09 12.60
N ARG A 128 -8.18 22.35 12.97
CA ARG A 128 -8.49 23.56 12.22
C ARG A 128 -7.24 24.43 12.11
N ASN A 129 -7.12 25.16 11.00
CA ASN A 129 -6.13 26.22 10.89
C ASN A 129 -6.38 27.28 11.99
N ALA A 130 -5.31 27.76 12.62
CA ALA A 130 -5.40 28.65 13.77
C ALA A 130 -6.00 30.03 13.42
N GLU A 131 -5.73 30.54 12.22
CA GLU A 131 -6.08 31.88 11.75
C GLU A 131 -7.51 31.94 11.21
N ASP A 132 -7.86 31.11 10.23
CA ASP A 132 -9.13 31.18 9.50
C ASP A 132 -10.15 30.09 9.89
N LYS A 133 -9.76 29.17 10.78
CA LYS A 133 -10.57 28.02 11.23
C LYS A 133 -10.93 27.03 10.12
N THR A 134 -10.24 27.04 8.98
CA THR A 134 -10.44 26.07 7.91
C THR A 134 -10.18 24.63 8.40
N PRO A 135 -11.07 23.66 8.15
CA PRO A 135 -10.83 22.24 8.46
C PRO A 135 -9.58 21.68 7.78
N LEU A 136 -8.72 21.03 8.56
CA LEU A 136 -7.46 20.45 8.06
C LEU A 136 -7.57 18.96 7.74
N VAL A 137 -8.70 18.33 8.07
CA VAL A 137 -8.90 16.87 7.95
C VAL A 137 -8.60 16.34 6.55
N SER A 138 -8.99 17.07 5.49
CA SER A 138 -8.75 16.67 4.09
C SER A 138 -7.28 16.66 3.67
N TYR A 139 -6.40 17.29 4.45
CA TYR A 139 -4.96 17.30 4.22
C TYR A 139 -4.24 16.31 5.13
N LEU A 140 -4.69 16.23 6.39
CA LEU A 140 -4.06 15.38 7.40
C LEU A 140 -4.36 13.89 7.21
N ILE A 141 -5.58 13.54 6.76
CA ILE A 141 -5.95 12.14 6.53
C ILE A 141 -5.08 11.49 5.43
N PRO A 142 -4.93 12.10 4.23
CA PRO A 142 -4.00 11.55 3.23
C PRO A 142 -2.54 11.48 3.71
N MET A 143 -2.09 12.44 4.53
CA MET A 143 -0.73 12.42 5.09
C MET A 143 -0.54 11.26 6.08
N LEU A 144 -1.56 10.97 6.91
CA LEU A 144 -1.57 9.83 7.81
C LEU A 144 -1.56 8.51 7.02
N ASP A 145 -2.44 8.38 6.02
CA ASP A 145 -2.47 7.22 5.12
C ASP A 145 -1.11 6.95 4.46
N ALA A 146 -0.46 8.02 3.97
CA ALA A 146 0.84 7.93 3.34
C ALA A 146 1.93 7.47 4.33
N THR A 147 1.90 8.00 5.56
CA THR A 147 2.82 7.61 6.63
C THR A 147 2.66 6.13 7.00
N ILE A 148 1.42 5.68 7.23
CA ILE A 148 1.14 4.28 7.57
C ILE A 148 1.58 3.36 6.43
N SER A 149 1.19 3.68 5.20
CA SER A 149 1.54 2.89 4.01
C SER A 149 3.05 2.79 3.79
N ALA A 150 3.80 3.87 4.06
CA ALA A 150 5.25 3.90 3.91
C ALA A 150 5.99 3.01 4.93
N ASN A 151 5.43 2.82 6.12
CA ASN A 151 5.98 1.96 7.17
C ASN A 151 5.75 0.46 6.92
N GLY A 152 4.94 0.10 5.92
CA GLY A 152 4.73 -1.30 5.54
C GLY A 152 6.04 -1.97 5.10
N PHE A 153 6.16 -3.29 5.32
CA PHE A 153 7.32 -4.06 4.88
C PHE A 153 7.50 -4.04 3.35
N ARG A 154 6.39 -4.16 2.61
CA ARG A 154 6.31 -3.94 1.17
C ARG A 154 5.21 -2.91 0.89
N PHE A 155 5.40 -2.11 -0.14
CA PHE A 155 4.41 -1.15 -0.63
C PHE A 155 3.92 -1.56 -2.02
N TYR A 156 2.60 -1.56 -2.21
CA TYR A 156 1.95 -1.76 -3.50
C TYR A 156 1.09 -0.54 -3.81
N GLY A 157 1.41 0.15 -4.91
CA GLY A 157 0.76 1.40 -5.31
C GLY A 157 -0.09 1.23 -6.57
N THR A 158 -1.10 2.10 -6.73
CA THR A 158 -1.85 2.15 -7.99
C THR A 158 -1.02 2.85 -9.07
N PRO A 159 -0.92 2.27 -10.29
CA PRO A 159 -0.18 2.90 -11.39
C PRO A 159 -0.70 4.31 -11.68
N LYS A 160 0.21 5.22 -12.02
CA LYS A 160 -0.07 6.64 -12.36
C LYS A 160 -0.62 7.50 -11.22
N SER A 161 -0.85 6.96 -10.02
CA SER A 161 -1.22 7.75 -8.84
C SER A 161 -0.03 8.57 -8.33
N THR A 162 -0.18 9.89 -8.25
CA THR A 162 0.82 10.77 -7.64
C THR A 162 1.01 10.47 -6.16
N PHE A 163 -0.08 10.12 -5.46
CA PHE A 163 -0.06 9.67 -4.08
C PHE A 163 0.78 8.41 -3.91
N SER A 164 0.51 7.37 -4.72
CA SER A 164 1.30 6.12 -4.68
C SER A 164 2.75 6.34 -5.08
N LYS A 165 3.02 7.20 -6.07
CA LYS A 165 4.40 7.54 -6.49
C LYS A 165 5.17 8.23 -5.38
N TYR A 166 4.55 9.13 -4.63
CA TYR A 166 5.18 9.81 -3.50
C TYR A 166 5.55 8.83 -2.38
N ILE A 167 4.65 7.90 -2.05
CA ILE A 167 4.93 6.87 -1.05
C ILE A 167 6.07 5.96 -1.54
N ASP A 168 5.97 5.40 -2.74
CA ASP A 168 6.96 4.45 -3.29
C ASP A 168 8.36 5.06 -3.44
N LYS A 169 8.45 6.29 -3.97
CA LYS A 169 9.74 6.90 -4.34
C LYS A 169 10.36 7.76 -3.26
N THR A 170 9.60 8.15 -2.23
CA THR A 170 10.09 9.08 -1.22
C THR A 170 9.89 8.52 0.17
N LEU A 171 8.66 8.26 0.60
CA LEU A 171 8.40 7.90 1.99
C LEU A 171 8.86 6.48 2.31
N HIS A 172 8.47 5.48 1.52
CA HIS A 172 8.77 4.08 1.82
C HIS A 172 10.29 3.82 1.97
N PRO A 173 11.18 4.31 1.08
CA PRO A 173 12.63 4.20 1.29
C PRO A 173 13.11 4.84 2.60
N LEU A 174 12.61 6.04 2.91
CA LEU A 174 12.92 6.75 4.16
C LEU A 174 12.54 5.95 5.40
N TYR A 175 11.34 5.39 5.43
CA TYR A 175 10.83 4.62 6.58
C TYR A 175 11.40 3.21 6.66
N SER A 176 11.72 2.58 5.53
CA SER A 176 12.29 1.23 5.49
C SER A 176 13.81 1.20 5.68
N GLY A 177 14.46 2.36 5.84
CA GLY A 177 15.92 2.48 5.88
C GLY A 177 16.63 2.06 4.57
N LYS A 178 15.89 2.03 3.45
CA LYS A 178 16.48 1.78 2.12
C LYS A 178 17.04 3.12 1.64
N GLU A 179 18.24 3.09 1.08
CA GLU A 179 18.91 4.31 0.62
C GLU A 179 18.02 5.07 -0.37
N LEU A 180 17.80 6.36 -0.09
CA LEU A 180 17.11 7.24 -1.02
C LEU A 180 17.95 7.33 -2.29
N LEU A 181 17.41 6.87 -3.42
CA LEU A 181 18.00 7.14 -4.73
C LEU A 181 17.79 8.62 -5.07
N ILE A 182 18.67 9.47 -4.54
CA ILE A 182 18.78 10.86 -4.98
C ILE A 182 19.56 10.81 -6.30
N GLU A 183 18.86 10.89 -7.42
CA GLU A 183 19.50 11.24 -8.70
C GLU A 183 19.94 12.70 -8.61
N VAL A 184 21.11 12.93 -8.01
CA VAL A 184 21.79 14.22 -8.14
C VAL A 184 22.21 14.33 -9.60
N MET A 185 21.45 15.09 -10.38
CA MET A 185 21.91 15.54 -11.70
C MET A 185 23.15 16.39 -11.49
N ASN A 186 24.33 15.79 -11.65
CA ASN A 186 25.60 16.51 -11.75
C ASN A 186 25.55 17.40 -12.99
N THR A 187 25.08 18.64 -12.87
CA THR A 187 25.38 19.67 -13.85
C THR A 187 26.81 20.14 -13.60
N SER A 188 27.77 19.40 -14.16
CA SER A 188 29.14 19.90 -14.32
C SER A 188 29.14 20.98 -15.40
N THR A 189 28.78 22.21 -15.03
CA THR A 189 29.01 23.39 -15.86
C THR A 189 30.51 23.68 -15.85
N ASN A 190 31.21 23.31 -16.92
CA ASN A 190 32.58 23.74 -17.17
C ASN A 190 32.60 25.26 -17.39
N ILE A 191 32.86 26.03 -16.34
CA ILE A 191 33.29 27.43 -16.48
C ILE A 191 34.74 27.40 -16.91
N LYS A 192 34.99 27.56 -18.21
CA LYS A 192 36.32 27.97 -18.69
C LYS A 192 36.52 29.43 -18.28
N MET A 193 37.49 29.68 -17.42
CA MET A 193 38.07 31.02 -17.27
C MET A 193 39.11 31.19 -18.38
N GLU A 194 38.86 32.13 -19.29
CA GLU A 194 39.88 32.77 -20.13
C GLU A 194 40.61 33.86 -19.34
#